data_AF-A0A8T4A629-F1
#
_entry.id   AF-A0A8T4A629-F1
#
_cell.length_a   1.000
_cell.length_b   1.000
_cell.length_c   1.000
_cell.angle_alpha   90.00
_cell.angle_beta   90.00
_cell.angle_gamma   90.00
#
_symmetry.space_group_name_H-M   'P 1'
#
loop_
_entity.id
_entity.type
_entity.pdbx_description
1 polymer ?
#
loop_
_entity_poly.entity_id
_entity_poly.type
_entity_poly.pdbx_seq_one_letter_code
_entity_poly.pdbx_strand_id
1 'polypeptide(L)'
;MKLAAIHLHHRKQSRSAKDPYPHPDPRVRFLDKLILAVAVVFPLSTLPQIFTVWYYHNASGVSLITWSLYFLMTIPLLIYGIVHKEKPLVIMYILWLIVYAGVISGAVMYG
;
A
#
# COMPACT_ATOMS: atom_id res chain seq x y z
N MET A 1 -39.85 -10.86 22.88
CA MET A 1 -38.52 -10.21 22.94
C MET A 1 -37.33 -11.13 22.60
N LYS A 2 -37.34 -12.44 22.92
CA LYS A 2 -36.20 -13.35 22.63
C LYS A 2 -35.88 -13.55 21.12
N LEU A 3 -36.89 -13.57 20.25
CA LEU A 3 -36.71 -13.73 18.79
C LEU A 3 -35.95 -12.56 18.14
N ALA A 4 -36.22 -11.32 18.57
CA ALA A 4 -35.52 -10.14 18.06
C ALA A 4 -34.02 -10.14 18.43
N ALA A 5 -33.69 -10.58 19.65
CA ALA A 5 -32.30 -10.69 20.10
C ALA A 5 -31.51 -11.74 19.30
N ILE A 6 -32.13 -12.88 18.97
CA ILE A 6 -31.50 -13.94 18.16
C ILE A 6 -31.25 -13.46 16.72
N HIS A 7 -32.21 -12.75 16.11
CA HIS A 7 -32.04 -12.17 14.78
C HIS A 7 -30.93 -11.10 14.74
N LEU A 8 -30.85 -10.25 15.76
CA LEU A 8 -29.80 -9.23 15.85
C LEU A 8 -28.41 -9.87 16.04
N HIS A 9 -28.32 -10.99 16.77
CA HIS A 9 -27.06 -11.68 16.99
C HIS A 9 -26.53 -12.36 15.72
N HIS A 10 -27.39 -13.05 14.97
CA HIS A 10 -27.02 -13.65 13.68
C HIS A 10 -26.60 -12.61 12.64
N ARG A 11 -27.26 -11.45 12.60
CA ARG A 11 -26.92 -10.35 11.69
C ARG A 11 -25.60 -9.66 12.06
N LYS A 12 -25.24 -9.65 13.35
CA LYS A 12 -23.95 -9.15 13.85
C LYS A 12 -22.80 -10.11 13.55
N GLN A 13 -23.04 -11.43 13.60
CA GLN A 13 -22.06 -12.44 13.18
C GLN A 13 -21.85 -12.45 11.66
N SER A 14 -22.90 -12.37 10.84
CA SER A 14 -22.73 -12.39 9.37
C SER A 14 -22.08 -11.12 8.80
N ARG A 15 -22.15 -9.98 9.51
CA ARG A 15 -21.42 -8.75 9.16
C ARG A 15 -19.96 -8.74 9.65
N SER A 16 -19.62 -9.58 10.64
CA SER A 16 -18.29 -9.58 11.28
C SER A 16 -17.34 -10.63 10.71
N ALA A 17 -17.85 -11.62 9.97
CA ALA A 17 -17.01 -12.54 9.22
C ALA A 17 -16.50 -11.81 7.97
N LYS A 18 -15.39 -11.08 8.10
CA LYS A 18 -14.54 -10.80 6.92
C LYS A 18 -14.31 -12.15 6.24
N ASP A 19 -14.59 -12.25 4.95
CA ASP A 19 -14.40 -13.51 4.22
C ASP A 19 -13.02 -14.09 4.57
N PRO A 20 -12.93 -15.37 4.92
CA PRO A 20 -11.69 -15.95 5.39
C PRO A 20 -10.63 -15.78 4.30
N TYR A 21 -9.47 -15.21 4.65
CA TYR A 21 -8.32 -15.17 3.76
C TYR A 21 -7.52 -16.48 3.94
N PRO A 22 -7.30 -17.29 2.89
CA PRO A 22 -7.62 -17.04 1.48
C PRO A 22 -9.09 -17.31 1.12
N HIS A 23 -9.67 -16.49 0.23
CA HIS A 23 -11.10 -16.55 -0.12
C HIS A 23 -11.51 -17.95 -0.68
N PRO A 24 -12.72 -18.45 -0.40
CA PRO A 24 -13.19 -19.76 -0.88
C PRO A 24 -13.33 -19.82 -2.41
N ASP A 25 -13.75 -18.74 -3.06
CA ASP A 25 -13.79 -18.64 -4.53
C ASP A 25 -12.37 -18.64 -5.13
N PRO A 26 -12.03 -19.58 -6.03
CA PRO A 26 -10.71 -19.66 -6.67
C PRO A 26 -10.33 -18.39 -7.45
N ARG A 27 -11.29 -17.65 -8.02
CA ARG A 27 -11.03 -16.42 -8.77
C ARG A 27 -10.57 -15.29 -7.84
N VAL A 28 -11.25 -15.15 -6.70
CA VAL A 28 -10.88 -14.15 -5.68
C VAL A 28 -9.53 -14.52 -5.05
N ARG A 29 -9.29 -15.80 -4.78
CA ARG A 29 -7.98 -16.27 -4.28
C ARG A 29 -6.83 -16.02 -5.25
N PHE A 30 -7.08 -16.12 -6.55
CA PHE A 30 -6.09 -15.76 -7.57
C PHE A 30 -5.79 -14.25 -7.51
N LEU A 31 -6.84 -13.42 -7.42
CA LEU A 31 -6.70 -11.98 -7.25
C LEU A 31 -5.92 -11.63 -5.98
N ASP A 32 -6.21 -12.27 -4.85
CA ASP A 32 -5.49 -12.08 -3.58
C ASP A 32 -3.97 -12.26 -3.75
N LYS A 33 -3.57 -13.34 -4.44
CA LYS A 33 -2.16 -13.62 -4.74
C LYS A 33 -1.55 -12.60 -5.71
N LEU A 34 -2.30 -12.21 -6.74
CA LEU A 34 -1.86 -11.21 -7.70
C LEU A 34 -1.62 -9.86 -7.03
N ILE A 35 -2.54 -9.41 -6.17
CA ILE A 35 -2.43 -8.15 -5.43
C ILE A 35 -1.22 -8.19 -4.48
N LEU A 36 -0.93 -9.33 -3.85
CA LEU A 36 0.29 -9.48 -3.06
C LEU A 36 1.56 -9.30 -3.90
N ALA A 37 1.59 -9.82 -5.13
CA ALA A 37 2.72 -9.62 -6.04
C ALA A 37 2.82 -8.15 -6.50
N VAL A 38 1.69 -7.54 -6.86
CA VAL A 38 1.61 -6.13 -7.26
C VAL A 38 2.05 -5.21 -6.13
N ALA A 39 1.71 -5.51 -4.88
CA ALA A 39 2.14 -4.75 -3.71
C ALA A 39 3.67 -4.62 -3.59
N VAL A 40 4.42 -5.57 -4.16
CA VAL A 40 5.89 -5.53 -4.19
C VAL A 40 6.39 -4.94 -5.51
N VAL A 41 5.89 -5.42 -6.64
CA VAL A 41 6.38 -5.03 -7.98
C VAL A 41 6.10 -3.56 -8.28
N PHE A 42 4.94 -3.04 -7.85
CA PHE A 42 4.52 -1.71 -8.23
C PHE A 42 5.41 -0.60 -7.64
N PRO A 43 5.73 -0.56 -6.33
CA PRO A 43 6.70 0.41 -5.80
C PRO A 43 8.08 0.36 -6.49
N LEU A 44 8.51 -0.82 -6.94
CA LEU A 44 9.78 -1.00 -7.66
C LEU A 44 9.78 -0.37 -9.06
N SER A 45 8.63 0.06 -9.58
CA SER A 45 8.59 0.84 -10.83
C SER A 45 9.30 2.20 -10.71
N THR A 46 9.64 2.62 -9.49
CA THR A 46 10.40 3.85 -9.20
C THR A 46 11.92 3.64 -9.30
N LEU A 47 12.40 2.39 -9.42
CA LEU A 47 13.83 2.09 -9.52
C LEU A 47 14.54 2.84 -10.66
N PRO A 48 13.98 2.99 -11.88
CA PRO A 48 14.62 3.78 -12.94
C PRO A 48 14.80 5.26 -12.57
N GLN A 49 13.86 5.83 -11.81
CA GLN A 49 13.97 7.21 -11.32
C GLN A 49 15.09 7.34 -10.28
N ILE A 50 15.18 6.40 -9.33
CA ILE A 50 16.26 6.35 -8.34
C ILE A 50 17.61 6.18 -9.06
N PHE A 51 17.69 5.26 -10.02
CA PHE A 51 18.90 5.03 -10.80
C PHE A 51 19.34 6.30 -11.53
N THR A 52 18.41 7.02 -12.17
CA THR A 52 18.74 8.27 -12.86
C THR A 52 19.34 9.31 -11.92
N VAL A 53 18.75 9.48 -10.75
CA VAL A 53 19.19 10.46 -9.77
C VAL A 53 20.55 10.09 -9.17
N TRP A 54 20.75 8.84 -8.79
CA TRP A 54 21.94 8.41 -8.04
C TRP A 54 23.12 7.99 -8.91
N TYR A 55 22.89 7.38 -10.07
CA TYR A 55 23.96 6.93 -10.95
C TYR A 55 24.40 8.03 -11.93
N TYR A 56 23.44 8.73 -12.54
CA TYR A 56 23.77 9.82 -13.46
C TYR A 56 23.91 11.18 -12.74
N HIS A 57 23.73 11.23 -11.41
CA HIS A 57 23.74 12.47 -10.63
C HIS A 57 22.84 13.55 -11.24
N ASN A 58 21.68 13.12 -11.74
CA ASN A 58 20.78 13.99 -12.48
C ASN A 58 19.37 13.91 -11.90
N ALA A 59 19.00 14.95 -11.15
CA ALA A 59 17.64 15.15 -10.67
C ALA A 59 16.88 16.22 -11.47
N SER A 60 17.33 16.55 -12.68
CA SER A 60 16.63 17.49 -13.56
C SER A 60 15.20 16.99 -13.84
N GLY A 61 14.22 17.87 -13.64
CA GLY A 61 12.80 17.55 -13.76
C GLY A 61 12.19 16.82 -12.56
N VAL A 62 12.96 16.50 -11.52
CA VAL A 62 12.44 15.90 -10.28
C VAL A 62 11.90 17.00 -9.36
N SER A 63 10.57 17.10 -9.27
CA SER A 63 9.92 18.07 -8.38
C SER A 63 9.98 17.64 -6.91
N LEU A 64 10.86 18.26 -6.13
CA LEU A 64 11.01 17.96 -4.70
C LEU A 64 9.68 18.08 -3.92
N ILE A 65 8.86 19.06 -4.27
CA ILE A 65 7.53 19.27 -3.66
C ILE A 65 6.63 18.06 -3.94
N THR A 66 6.58 17.60 -5.18
CA THR A 66 5.73 16.47 -5.58
C THR A 66 6.12 15.19 -4.84
N TRP A 67 7.40 14.85 -4.82
CA TRP A 67 7.87 13.63 -4.14
C TRP A 67 7.70 13.72 -2.62
N SER A 68 7.91 14.90 -2.03
CA SER A 68 7.66 15.12 -0.60
C SER A 68 6.18 14.98 -0.24
N LEU A 69 5.27 15.50 -1.08
CA LEU A 69 3.83 15.32 -0.89
C LEU A 69 3.42 13.86 -1.02
N TYR A 70 3.95 13.12 -1.99
CA TYR A 70 3.70 11.68 -2.10
C TYR A 70 4.17 10.92 -0.88
N PHE A 71 5.36 11.23 -0.36
CA PHE A 71 5.85 10.66 0.89
C PHE A 71 4.91 10.93 2.07
N LEU A 72 4.55 12.20 2.29
CA LEU A 72 3.70 12.59 3.42
C LEU A 72 2.29 12.00 3.31
N MET A 73 1.68 12.02 2.12
CA MET A 73 0.33 11.51 1.88
C MET A 73 0.26 9.97 1.93
N THR A 74 1.39 9.30 1.76
CA THR A 74 1.47 7.84 1.92
C THR A 74 1.37 7.41 3.40
N ILE A 75 1.75 8.27 4.34
CA ILE A 75 1.74 7.94 5.78
C ILE A 75 0.31 7.61 6.27
N PRO A 76 -0.72 8.44 6.05
CA PRO A 76 -2.10 8.09 6.40
C PRO A 76 -2.59 6.79 5.75
N LEU A 77 -2.17 6.50 4.51
CA LEU A 77 -2.55 5.29 3.79
C LEU A 77 -1.91 4.03 4.40
N LEU A 78 -0.65 4.14 4.83
CA LEU A 78 0.03 3.08 5.57
C LEU A 78 -0.69 2.83 6.91
N ILE A 79 -0.99 3.89 7.66
CA ILE A 79 -1.74 3.79 8.92
C ILE A 79 -3.09 3.10 8.68
N TYR A 80 -3.81 3.49 7.62
CA TYR A 80 -5.07 2.85 7.24
C TYR A 80 -4.90 1.35 6.99
N GLY A 81 -3.89 0.94 6.22
CA GLY A 81 -3.58 -0.47 5.96
C GLY A 81 -3.27 -1.26 7.24
N ILE A 82 -2.53 -0.66 8.17
CA ILE A 82 -2.20 -1.26 9.48
C ILE A 82 -3.47 -1.46 10.31
N VAL A 83 -4.30 -0.42 10.47
CA VAL A 83 -5.54 -0.47 11.27
C VAL A 83 -6.51 -1.52 10.72
N HIS A 84 -6.62 -1.65 9.40
CA HIS A 84 -7.53 -2.61 8.76
C HIS A 84 -6.94 -4.01 8.64
N LYS A 85 -5.65 -4.20 8.98
CA LYS A 85 -4.87 -5.44 8.88
C LYS A 85 -4.73 -5.96 7.45
N GLU A 86 -4.68 -5.04 6.48
CA GLU A 86 -4.58 -5.34 5.06
C GLU A 86 -3.09 -5.48 4.67
N LYS A 87 -2.54 -6.69 4.82
CA LYS A 87 -1.10 -6.96 4.63
C LYS A 87 -0.54 -6.46 3.29
N PRO A 88 -1.19 -6.66 2.13
CA PRO A 88 -0.67 -6.17 0.86
C PRO A 88 -0.52 -4.65 0.83
N LEU A 89 -1.48 -3.90 1.38
CA LEU A 89 -1.42 -2.44 1.46
C LEU A 89 -0.28 -1.98 2.36
N VAL A 90 -0.09 -2.63 3.52
CA VAL A 90 1.01 -2.30 4.43
C VAL A 90 2.36 -2.48 3.76
N ILE A 91 2.59 -3.63 3.11
CA ILE A 91 3.84 -3.91 2.38
C ILE A 91 4.05 -2.86 1.29
N MET A 92 3.03 -2.60 0.48
CA MET A 92 3.10 -1.66 -0.63
C MET A 92 3.47 -0.24 -0.17
N TYR A 93 2.81 0.28 0.87
CA TYR A 93 3.06 1.65 1.32
C TYR A 93 4.39 1.80 2.06
N ILE A 94 4.88 0.76 2.76
CA ILE A 94 6.24 0.77 3.33
C ILE A 94 7.26 0.88 2.19
N LEU A 95 7.12 0.08 1.14
CA LEU A 95 8.03 0.12 -0.01
C LEU A 95 7.97 1.49 -0.73
N TRP A 96 6.77 2.07 -0.89
CA TRP A 96 6.60 3.41 -1.43
C TRP A 96 7.35 4.47 -0.62
N LEU A 97 7.25 4.46 0.71
CA LEU A 97 7.98 5.40 1.55
C LEU A 97 9.50 5.28 1.36
N ILE A 98 10.03 4.06 1.25
CA ILE A 98 11.46 3.82 1.02
C ILE A 98 11.89 4.42 -0.33
N VAL A 99 11.18 4.11 -1.42
CA VAL A 99 11.56 4.62 -2.75
C VAL A 99 11.40 6.14 -2.85
N TYR A 100 10.35 6.71 -2.26
CA TYR A 100 10.15 8.15 -2.20
C TYR A 100 11.26 8.85 -1.40
N ALA A 101 11.66 8.31 -0.25
CA ALA A 101 12.80 8.82 0.50
C ALA A 101 14.09 8.78 -0.33
N GLY A 102 14.30 7.70 -1.10
CA GLY A 102 15.44 7.58 -2.03
C GLY A 102 15.44 8.64 -3.13
N VAL A 103 14.27 8.97 -3.70
CA VAL A 103 14.17 10.04 -4.70
C VAL A 103 14.35 11.42 -4.07
N ILE A 104 13.71 11.69 -2.93
CA ILE A 104 13.82 12.98 -2.21
C ILE A 104 15.28 13.26 -1.82
N SER A 105 15.95 12.28 -1.20
CA SER A 105 17.35 12.44 -0.79
C SER A 105 18.27 12.71 -1.98
N GLY A 106 18.10 11.95 -3.07
CA GLY A 106 18.89 12.17 -4.29
C GLY A 106 18.57 13.52 -4.96
N ALA A 107 17.31 13.97 -4.95
CA ALA A 107 16.93 15.29 -5.48
C ALA A 107 17.51 16.45 -4.66
N VAL A 108 17.65 16.28 -3.34
CA VAL A 108 18.33 17.28 -2.49
C VAL A 108 19.84 17.33 -2.75
N MET A 109 20.45 16.20 -3.13
CA MET A 109 21.89 16.12 -3.38
C MET A 109 22.32 16.53 -4.80
N TYR A 110 21.49 16.23 -5.80
CA TYR A 110 21.84 16.35 -7.23
C TYR A 110 20.83 17.19 -8.05
N GLY A 111 19.92 17.90 -7.37
CA GLY A 111 18.92 18.79 -7.98
C GLY A 111 19.35 20.24 -8.05
#